data_AF-A0AAV6UQF1-F1
#
_entry.id   AF-A0AAV6UQF1-F1
#
_cell.length_a   1.000
_cell.length_b   1.000
_cell.length_c   1.000
_cell.angle_alpha   90.00
_cell.angle_beta   90.00
_cell.angle_gamma   90.00
#
_symmetry.space_group_name_H-M   'P 1'
#
loop_
_entity.id
_entity.type
_entity.pdbx_description
1 polymer ?
#
loop_
_entity_poly.entity_id
_entity_poly.type
_entity_poly.pdbx_seq_one_letter_code
_entity_poly.pdbx_strand_id
1 'polypeptide(L)'
;MVCKCNRPFTIWTNNFIPTILSRFDKIFIVKDEHGEKKDNTLTKHVMGLHMNALFTTEETEGELSLSTLKKYIAYCRTRSGPRLCMEAADKLKNYYLISVMRSSNKEQQSMEKKSNIPITVR
;
A
#
# COMPACT_ATOMS: atom_id res chain seq x y z
N MET A 1 1.37 6.61 -3.77
CA MET A 1 1.12 8.02 -3.45
C MET A 1 0.99 8.14 -1.95
N VAL A 2 1.87 8.88 -1.29
CA VAL A 2 1.87 9.01 0.18
C VAL A 2 1.22 10.34 0.54
N CYS A 3 0.01 10.30 1.08
CA CYS A 3 -0.67 11.48 1.61
C CYS A 3 -0.43 11.59 3.11
N LYS A 4 0.20 12.67 3.57
CA LYS A 4 0.24 13.03 4.99
C LYS A 4 -1.08 13.72 5.35
N CYS A 5 -1.93 13.06 6.13
CA CYS A 5 -3.18 13.64 6.64
C CYS A 5 -3.07 13.92 8.14
N ASN A 6 -3.15 15.19 8.55
CA ASN A 6 -3.23 15.59 9.95
C ASN A 6 -4.56 16.30 10.32
N ARG A 7 -5.64 16.06 9.56
CA ARG A 7 -6.99 16.64 9.80
C ARG A 7 -8.09 15.63 9.42
N PRO A 8 -9.36 15.81 9.86
CA PRO A 8 -10.38 14.76 9.81
C PRO A 8 -10.70 14.29 8.38
N PHE A 9 -10.16 13.12 8.06
CA PHE A 9 -10.73 12.00 7.30
C PHE A 9 -11.61 12.28 6.08
N THR A 10 -11.28 13.28 5.26
CA THR A 10 -11.88 13.44 3.93
C THR A 10 -10.80 13.52 2.87
N ILE A 11 -10.60 12.41 2.14
CA ILE A 11 -9.62 12.30 1.04
C ILE A 11 -9.91 13.33 -0.07
N TRP A 12 -11.15 13.83 -0.13
CA TRP A 12 -11.65 14.80 -1.11
C TRP A 12 -11.27 16.26 -0.82
N THR A 13 -10.83 16.60 0.40
CA THR A 13 -10.42 17.98 0.72
C THR A 13 -8.97 18.28 0.35
N ASN A 14 -8.21 17.25 -0.02
CA ASN A 14 -6.86 17.41 -0.54
C ASN A 14 -6.94 17.41 -2.08
N ASN A 15 -6.46 18.48 -2.73
CA ASN A 15 -6.50 18.76 -4.18
C ASN A 15 -5.98 17.62 -5.09
N PHE A 16 -6.70 16.51 -5.20
CA PHE A 16 -6.43 15.46 -6.17
C PHE A 16 -7.64 15.33 -7.09
N ILE A 17 -7.37 15.46 -8.39
CA ILE A 17 -8.39 15.29 -9.42
C ILE A 17 -8.89 13.83 -9.33
N PRO A 18 -10.21 13.58 -9.23
CA PRO A 18 -10.77 12.24 -9.06
C PRO A 18 -10.37 11.26 -10.19
N THR A 19 -9.99 11.79 -11.35
CA THR A 19 -9.52 11.03 -12.51
C THR A 19 -8.20 10.30 -12.27
N ILE A 20 -7.29 10.88 -11.50
CA ILE A 20 -5.97 10.29 -11.21
C ILE A 20 -6.11 9.21 -10.13
N LEU A 21 -6.95 9.45 -9.14
CA LEU A 21 -7.16 8.54 -8.01
C LEU A 21 -7.76 7.20 -8.46
N SER A 22 -8.62 7.24 -9.47
CA SER A 22 -9.22 6.04 -10.06
C SER A 22 -8.22 5.15 -10.81
N ARG A 23 -7.03 5.66 -11.19
CA ARG A 23 -6.02 4.91 -11.96
C ARG A 23 -5.00 4.16 -11.12
N PHE A 24 -5.08 4.27 -9.79
CA PHE A 24 -4.16 3.56 -8.89
C PHE A 24 -4.87 2.36 -8.27
N ASP A 25 -4.41 1.15 -8.61
CA ASP A 25 -4.98 -0.11 -8.08
C ASP A 25 -4.71 -0.30 -6.58
N LYS A 26 -3.64 0.33 -6.07
CA LYS A 26 -3.23 0.23 -4.66
C LYS A 26 -2.94 1.61 -4.09
N ILE A 27 -3.73 2.00 -3.09
CA ILE A 27 -3.58 3.26 -2.37
C ILE A 27 -3.30 2.93 -0.90
N PHE A 28 -2.13 3.35 -0.41
CA PHE A 28 -1.75 3.22 1.00
C PHE A 28 -1.90 4.57 1.70
N ILE A 29 -2.80 4.66 2.67
CA ILE A 29 -2.98 5.85 3.49
C ILE A 29 -2.01 5.73 4.68
N VAL A 30 -1.02 6.61 4.72
CA VAL A 30 -0.07 6.69 5.84
C VAL A 30 -0.55 7.79 6.77
N LYS A 31 -0.95 7.41 7.98
CA LYS A 31 -1.28 8.35 9.05
C LYS A 31 -0.06 8.51 9.95
N ASP A 32 0.32 9.76 10.18
CA ASP A 32 1.34 10.11 11.15
C ASP A 32 0.66 10.24 12.51
N GLU A 33 0.86 9.27 13.40
CA GLU A 33 0.33 9.29 14.76
C GLU A 33 1.50 9.49 15.72
N HIS A 34 1.49 10.61 16.45
CA HIS A 34 2.48 10.91 17.47
C HIS A 34 2.45 9.81 18.54
N GLY A 35 3.57 9.13 18.72
CA GLY A 35 3.67 7.99 19.60
C GLY A 35 5.10 7.83 20.09
N GLU A 36 5.32 8.17 21.36
CA GLU A 36 6.65 8.24 21.97
C GLU A 36 7.51 6.99 21.73
N LYS A 37 6.94 5.79 21.81
CA LYS A 37 7.66 4.53 21.52
C LYS A 37 8.10 4.40 20.06
N LYS A 38 7.24 4.79 19.11
CA LYS A 38 7.52 4.75 17.67
C LYS A 38 8.57 5.81 17.31
N ASP A 39 8.39 7.01 17.85
CA ASP A 39 9.28 8.15 17.63
C ASP A 39 10.67 7.90 18.22
N ASN A 40 10.75 7.26 19.40
CA ASN A 40 12.02 6.86 20.01
C ASN A 40 12.75 5.81 19.16
N THR A 41 12.03 4.81 18.65
CA THR A 41 12.62 3.78 17.77
C THR A 41 13.11 4.40 16.45
N LEU A 42 12.31 5.29 15.86
CA LEU A 42 12.66 6.01 14.64
C LEU A 42 13.89 6.90 14.86
N THR A 43 13.91 7.66 15.95
CA THR A 43 15.02 8.55 16.30
C THR A 43 16.30 7.74 16.51
N LYS A 44 16.24 6.63 17.27
CA LYS A 44 17.39 5.73 17.45
C LYS A 44 17.92 5.20 16.12
N HIS A 45 17.04 4.81 15.21
CA HIS A 45 17.43 4.34 13.88
C HIS A 45 18.08 5.45 13.05
N VAL A 46 17.49 6.65 13.01
CA VAL A 46 18.02 7.80 12.27
C VAL A 46 19.37 8.26 12.82
N MET A 47 19.52 8.32 14.15
CA MET A 47 20.79 8.64 14.81
C MET A 47 21.85 7.57 14.51
N GLY A 48 21.48 6.29 14.56
CA GLY A 48 22.36 5.18 14.19
C GLY A 48 22.85 5.28 12.75
N LEU A 49 21.98 5.62 11.80
CA LEU A 49 22.39 5.83 10.39
C LEU A 49 23.34 7.02 10.23
N HIS A 50 23.09 8.15 10.90
CA HIS A 50 23.95 9.32 10.79
C HIS A 50 25.32 9.14 11.46
N MET A 51 25.39 8.37 12.56
CA MET A 51 26.65 8.06 13.25
C MET A 51 27.44 6.95 12.54
N ASN A 52 26.76 5.93 12.00
CA ASN A 52 27.40 4.80 11.30
C ASN A 52 27.63 5.06 9.80
N ALA A 53 27.21 6.21 9.27
CA ALA A 53 27.49 6.62 7.88
C ALA A 53 28.99 6.70 7.55
N LEU A 54 29.86 6.76 8.57
CA LEU A 54 31.32 6.68 8.41
C LEU A 54 31.88 5.25 8.38
N PHE A 55 31.12 4.23 8.81
CA PHE A 55 31.67 2.88 9.07
C PHE A 55 30.88 1.70 8.50
N THR A 56 29.69 1.88 7.94
CA THR A 56 28.85 0.71 7.62
C THR A 56 28.11 0.82 6.29
N THR A 57 28.77 0.38 5.23
CA THR A 57 28.13 -0.10 3.99
C THR A 57 27.62 -1.55 4.10
N GLU A 58 27.77 -2.22 5.25
CA GLU A 58 27.63 -3.70 5.31
C GLU A 58 26.53 -4.25 6.22
N GLU A 59 25.89 -3.47 7.10
CA GLU A 59 24.88 -4.01 8.03
C GLU A 59 23.47 -3.52 7.68
N THR A 60 22.91 -4.08 6.61
CA THR A 60 21.46 -4.34 6.45
C THR A 60 21.23 -5.15 5.17
N GLU A 61 22.16 -6.03 4.80
CA GLU A 61 21.78 -7.12 3.91
C GLU A 61 20.86 -8.03 4.74
N GLY A 62 19.56 -8.01 4.43
CA GLY A 62 18.67 -9.07 4.90
C GLY A 62 19.20 -10.44 4.43
N GLU A 63 18.50 -11.53 4.75
CA GLU A 63 18.89 -12.90 4.35
C GLU A 63 19.23 -13.05 2.85
N LEU A 64 18.75 -12.13 2.01
CA LEU A 64 19.02 -12.05 0.59
C LEU A 64 19.74 -10.75 0.23
N SER A 65 20.90 -10.87 -0.43
CA SER A 65 21.60 -9.72 -0.99
C SER A 65 20.79 -9.03 -2.08
N LEU A 66 20.93 -7.70 -2.18
CA LEU A 66 20.20 -6.88 -3.15
C LEU A 66 20.47 -7.31 -4.60
N SER A 67 21.68 -7.78 -4.88
CA SER A 67 22.08 -8.28 -6.20
C SER A 67 21.33 -9.55 -6.59
N THR A 68 21.14 -10.47 -5.63
CA THR A 68 20.38 -11.71 -5.83
C THR A 68 18.89 -11.43 -6.03
N LEU A 69 18.31 -10.53 -5.22
CA LEU A 69 16.89 -10.17 -5.35
C LEU A 69 16.59 -9.52 -6.71
N LYS A 70 17.46 -8.63 -7.20
CA LYS A 70 17.34 -8.01 -8.53
C LYS A 70 17.35 -9.06 -9.64
N LYS A 71 18.28 -10.02 -9.60
CA LYS A 71 18.38 -11.12 -10.56
C LYS A 71 17.13 -12.02 -10.51
N TYR A 72 16.65 -12.33 -9.32
CA TYR A 72 15.45 -13.15 -9.12
C TYR A 72 14.19 -12.48 -9.69
N ILE A 73 13.99 -11.19 -9.43
CA ILE A 73 12.86 -10.43 -10.00
C ILE A 73 12.93 -10.43 -11.53
N ALA A 74 14.12 -10.20 -12.11
CA ALA A 74 14.30 -10.24 -13.57
C ALA A 74 13.97 -11.62 -14.16
N TYR A 75 14.39 -12.69 -13.49
CA TYR A 75 14.07 -14.06 -13.88
C TYR A 75 12.56 -14.34 -13.83
N CYS A 76 11.87 -13.98 -12.73
CA CYS A 76 10.43 -14.16 -12.62
C CYS A 76 9.67 -13.35 -13.68
N ARG A 77 10.10 -12.12 -13.99
CA ARG A 77 9.45 -11.29 -15.01
C ARG A 77 9.56 -11.85 -16.43
N THR A 78 10.64 -12.57 -16.73
CA THR A 78 10.89 -13.12 -18.07
C THR A 78 10.26 -14.49 -18.27
N ARG A 79 10.26 -15.34 -17.23
CA ARG A 79 9.82 -16.74 -17.34
C ARG A 79 8.41 -17.00 -16.82
N SER A 80 7.90 -16.18 -15.90
CA SER A 80 6.64 -16.46 -15.21
C SER A 80 5.49 -15.64 -15.79
N GLY A 81 4.69 -16.26 -16.66
CA GLY A 81 3.37 -15.76 -17.07
C GLY A 81 2.26 -16.64 -16.50
N PRO A 82 1.85 -16.44 -15.22
CA PRO A 82 0.86 -17.31 -14.60
C PRO A 82 -0.48 -17.25 -15.35
N ARG A 83 -1.09 -18.41 -15.57
CA ARG A 83 -2.43 -18.54 -16.13
C ARG A 83 -3.43 -18.84 -15.03
N LEU A 84 -4.63 -18.27 -15.16
CA LEU A 84 -5.72 -18.55 -14.24
C LEU A 84 -6.28 -19.94 -14.53
N CYS A 85 -6.38 -20.76 -13.48
CA CYS A 85 -7.18 -21.98 -13.54
C CYS A 85 -8.67 -21.64 -13.35
N MET A 86 -9.55 -22.54 -13.79
CA MET A 86 -11.00 -22.34 -13.75
C MET A 86 -11.50 -22.08 -12.32
N GLU A 87 -11.02 -22.86 -11.35
CA GLU A 87 -11.37 -22.69 -9.93
C GLU A 87 -10.92 -21.32 -9.37
N ALA A 88 -9.75 -20.81 -9.79
CA ALA A 88 -9.28 -19.49 -9.39
C ALA A 88 -10.14 -18.38 -10.00
N ALA A 89 -10.60 -18.54 -11.24
CA ALA A 89 -11.50 -17.59 -11.88
C ALA A 89 -12.84 -17.47 -11.14
N ASP A 90 -13.43 -18.60 -10.72
CA ASP A 90 -14.67 -18.60 -9.95
C ASP A 90 -14.50 -17.94 -8.57
N LYS A 91 -13.37 -18.20 -7.89
CA LYS A 91 -13.04 -17.52 -6.62
C LYS A 91 -12.91 -16.01 -6.80
N LEU A 92 -12.26 -15.55 -7.86
CA LEU A 92 -12.11 -14.12 -8.16
C LEU A 92 -13.46 -13.46 -8.46
N LYS A 93 -14.33 -14.13 -9.23
CA LYS A 93 -15.69 -13.67 -9.53
C LYS A 93 -16.50 -13.51 -8.24
N ASN A 94 -16.50 -14.54 -7.38
CA ASN A 94 -17.23 -14.50 -6.12
C ASN A 94 -16.70 -13.40 -5.18
N TYR A 95 -15.38 -13.21 -5.12
CA TYR A 95 -14.77 -12.13 -4.35
C TYR A 95 -15.21 -10.75 -4.86
N TYR A 96 -15.19 -10.54 -6.17
CA TYR A 96 -15.61 -9.28 -6.79
C TYR A 96 -17.08 -8.96 -6.45
N LEU A 97 -17.99 -9.92 -6.64
CA LEU A 97 -19.42 -9.73 -6.34
C LEU A 97 -19.65 -9.40 -4.86
N ILE A 98 -19.01 -10.12 -3.94
CA ILE A 98 -19.10 -9.84 -2.50
C ILE A 98 -18.55 -8.45 -2.17
N SER A 99 -17.43 -8.05 -2.78
CA SER A 99 -16.79 -6.75 -2.53
C SER A 99 -17.65 -5.57 -3.01
N VAL A 100 -18.31 -5.71 -4.16
CA VAL A 100 -19.24 -4.72 -4.72
C VAL A 100 -20.51 -4.66 -3.87
N MET A 101 -21.14 -5.79 -3.56
CA MET A 101 -22.35 -5.86 -2.73
C MET A 101 -22.12 -5.29 -1.32
N ARG A 102 -20.96 -5.55 -0.70
CA ARG A 102 -20.59 -4.97 0.60
C ARG A 102 -20.26 -3.49 0.54
N SER A 103 -19.87 -2.99 -0.64
CA SER A 103 -19.65 -1.56 -0.83
C SER A 103 -20.99 -0.84 -0.97
N SER A 104 -21.92 -1.38 -1.76
CA SER A 104 -23.28 -0.84 -1.92
C SER A 104 -24.13 -0.95 -0.65
N ASN A 105 -24.12 -2.08 0.07
CA ASN A 105 -24.90 -2.24 1.31
C ASN A 105 -24.35 -1.40 2.48
N LYS A 106 -23.10 -0.93 2.42
CA LYS A 106 -22.54 0.01 3.41
C LYS A 106 -22.92 1.46 3.14
N GLU A 107 -23.52 1.78 1.99
CA GLU A 107 -23.99 3.13 1.65
C GLU A 107 -25.22 3.53 2.47
N GLN A 108 -26.00 2.56 2.97
CA GLN A 108 -27.25 2.85 3.68
C GLN A 108 -27.13 3.00 5.21
N GLN A 109 -26.01 2.65 5.85
CA GLN A 109 -25.93 2.60 7.33
C GLN A 109 -24.90 3.53 8.01
N SER A 110 -24.05 4.28 7.30
CA SER A 110 -23.12 5.18 7.98
C SER A 110 -22.79 6.44 7.16
N MET A 111 -23.69 7.41 7.21
CA MET A 111 -23.39 8.82 6.91
C MET A 111 -22.48 9.37 8.02
N GLU A 112 -21.15 9.26 7.88
CA GLU A 112 -20.27 10.34 8.40
C GLU A 112 -18.79 10.22 8.01
N LYS A 113 -18.25 9.02 7.75
CA LYS A 113 -16.82 8.90 7.45
C LYS A 113 -16.55 7.81 6.43
N LYS A 114 -16.64 8.13 5.14
CA LYS A 114 -15.96 7.27 4.17
C LYS A 114 -15.43 7.98 2.93
N SER A 115 -14.29 7.46 2.52
CA SER A 115 -13.53 7.74 1.32
C SER A 115 -14.27 7.28 0.06
N ASN A 116 -14.83 8.21 -0.72
CA ASN A 116 -15.64 7.90 -1.91
C ASN A 116 -14.84 7.39 -3.13
N ILE A 117 -13.83 6.52 -3.01
CA ILE A 117 -13.17 5.97 -4.21
C ILE A 117 -14.03 4.80 -4.72
N PRO A 118 -14.75 4.93 -5.84
CA PRO A 118 -15.64 3.88 -6.32
C PRO A 118 -14.83 2.70 -6.86
N ILE A 119 -15.30 1.47 -6.58
CA ILE A 119 -14.74 0.25 -7.16
C ILE A 119 -15.22 0.17 -8.61
N THR A 120 -14.30 0.18 -9.57
CA THR A 120 -14.57 0.07 -11.01
C THR A 120 -14.02 -1.24 -11.58
N VAL A 121 -14.53 -1.69 -12.74
CA VAL A 121 -14.15 -2.94 -13.44
C VAL A 121 -12.76 -2.84 -14.12
N ARG A 122 -11.77 -2.19 -13.51
CA ARG A 122 -10.42 -2.03 -14.10
C ARG A 122 -9.47 -3.14 -13.70
#